data_AF-A0AAU5PTP6-F1
#
_entry.id   AF-A0AAU5PTP6-F1
#
_cell.length_a   1.000
_cell.length_b   1.000
_cell.length_c   1.000
_cell.angle_alpha   90.00
_cell.angle_beta   90.00
_cell.angle_gamma   90.00
#
_symmetry.space_group_name_H-M   'P 1'
#
loop_
_entity.id
_entity.type
_entity.pdbx_description
1 polymer ?
#
loop_
_entity_poly.entity_id
_entity_poly.type
_entity_poly.pdbx_seq_one_letter_code
_entity_poly.pdbx_strand_id
1 'polypeptide(L)'
;MNIDPTEPWGVAIDYAGRATVTEGGHTVDVRVYDNSLGHALQRDPVTGQYPSVYVTAEVTERGTGDAVLRGSGMVIVDALNGAPVVPDPAASQRAVTAALADFEARRSACATLCAAWAPPAPEPEPEPTPEPAPEPAPDPAPVP
;
A
#
# COMPACT_ATOMS: atom_id res chain seq x y z
N MET A 1 -1.80 -16.91 -10.22
CA MET A 1 -0.86 -17.19 -11.32
C MET A 1 -0.23 -18.54 -11.02
N ASN A 2 -0.43 -19.55 -11.87
CA ASN A 2 0.26 -20.83 -11.71
C ASN A 2 1.50 -20.75 -12.60
N ILE A 3 2.67 -20.57 -11.98
CA ILE A 3 3.95 -20.46 -12.69
C ILE A 3 4.48 -21.88 -12.82
N ASP A 4 4.59 -22.38 -14.05
CA ASP A 4 5.24 -23.66 -14.30
C ASP A 4 6.75 -23.51 -14.06
N PRO A 5 7.33 -24.20 -13.06
CA PRO A 5 8.75 -24.08 -12.75
C PRO A 5 9.64 -24.91 -13.68
N THR A 6 9.05 -25.75 -14.54
CA THR A 6 9.78 -26.69 -15.42
C THR A 6 10.06 -26.12 -16.81
N GLU A 7 9.33 -25.08 -17.21
CA GLU A 7 9.56 -24.36 -18.46
C GLU A 7 10.51 -23.17 -18.22
N PRO A 8 11.65 -23.06 -18.92
CA PRO A 8 12.43 -21.82 -18.91
C PRO A 8 11.55 -20.69 -19.43
N TRP A 9 11.69 -19.46 -18.92
CA TRP A 9 10.87 -18.30 -19.32
C TRP A 9 11.09 -17.83 -20.77
N GLY A 10 11.50 -18.70 -21.69
CA GLY A 10 12.17 -18.29 -22.92
C GLY A 10 12.19 -19.27 -24.09
N VAL A 11 11.21 -20.17 -24.27
CA VAL A 11 11.09 -20.87 -25.58
C VAL A 11 9.72 -20.72 -26.24
N ALA A 12 8.65 -20.48 -25.48
CA ALA A 12 7.36 -20.03 -26.01
C ALA A 12 6.50 -19.36 -24.92
N ILE A 13 7.12 -18.51 -24.09
CA ILE A 13 6.36 -17.68 -23.15
C ILE A 13 6.22 -16.31 -23.80
N ASP A 14 4.99 -15.99 -24.19
CA ASP A 14 4.55 -14.61 -24.33
C ASP A 14 5.04 -13.82 -23.10
N TYR A 15 6.08 -13.01 -23.29
CA TYR A 15 6.56 -12.07 -22.31
C TYR A 15 5.39 -11.28 -21.73
N ALA A 16 5.44 -10.99 -20.44
CA ALA A 16 4.41 -10.24 -19.70
C ALA A 16 3.23 -11.08 -19.19
N GLY A 17 3.49 -11.78 -18.09
CA GLY A 17 2.43 -12.22 -17.21
C GLY A 17 1.94 -11.05 -16.36
N ARG A 18 0.67 -10.66 -16.52
CA ARG A 18 -0.02 -9.76 -15.60
C ARG A 18 -1.08 -10.54 -14.84
N ALA A 19 -1.11 -10.37 -13.53
CA ALA A 19 -2.19 -10.88 -12.69
C ALA A 19 -2.78 -9.72 -11.89
N THR A 20 -4.09 -9.64 -11.85
CA THR A 20 -4.79 -8.69 -11.00
C THR A 20 -5.76 -9.47 -10.12
N VAL A 21 -5.71 -9.22 -8.81
CA VAL A 21 -6.65 -9.78 -7.84
C VAL A 21 -7.32 -8.62 -7.13
N THR A 22 -8.65 -8.65 -7.05
CA THR A 22 -9.42 -7.64 -6.32
C THR A 22 -10.25 -8.35 -5.26
N GLU A 23 -10.04 -7.98 -4.00
CA GLU A 23 -10.73 -8.55 -2.85
C GLU A 23 -10.90 -7.49 -1.75
N GLY A 24 -12.09 -7.40 -1.16
CA GLY A 24 -12.36 -6.49 -0.03
C GLY A 24 -12.15 -4.99 -0.32
N GLY A 25 -12.20 -4.56 -1.58
CA GLY A 25 -11.90 -3.16 -1.96
C GLY A 25 -10.42 -2.86 -2.21
N HIS A 26 -9.54 -3.84 -1.99
CA HIS A 26 -8.13 -3.77 -2.36
C HIS A 26 -7.91 -4.40 -3.72
N THR A 27 -6.98 -3.85 -4.49
CA THR A 27 -6.52 -4.43 -5.76
C THR A 27 -5.02 -4.67 -5.68
N VAL A 28 -4.60 -5.90 -5.99
CA VAL A 28 -3.20 -6.28 -6.14
C VAL A 28 -2.93 -6.52 -7.62
N ASP A 29 -2.05 -5.72 -8.21
CA ASP A 29 -1.52 -5.91 -9.56
C ASP A 29 -0.12 -6.51 -9.46
N VAL A 30 0.12 -7.66 -10.10
CA VAL A 30 1.44 -8.27 -10.22
C VAL A 30 1.82 -8.28 -11.69
N ARG A 31 3.04 -7.85 -11.99
CA ARG A 31 3.60 -7.85 -13.34
C ARG A 31 4.94 -8.54 -13.32
N VAL A 32 5.18 -9.36 -14.34
CA VAL A 32 6.51 -9.90 -14.59
C VAL A 32 6.95 -9.56 -16.01
N TYR A 33 8.08 -8.89 -16.13
CA TYR A 33 8.58 -8.38 -17.41
C TYR A 33 10.11 -8.33 -17.43
N ASP A 34 10.69 -8.24 -18.62
CA ASP A 34 12.11 -7.95 -18.80
C ASP A 34 12.27 -6.62 -19.56
N ASN A 35 13.52 -6.27 -19.91
CA ASN A 35 13.80 -5.06 -20.70
C ASN A 35 13.88 -5.32 -22.22
N SER A 36 13.51 -6.52 -22.71
CA SER A 36 13.58 -6.86 -24.13
C SER A 36 12.48 -6.20 -24.97
N LEU A 37 11.49 -5.56 -24.32
CA LEU A 37 10.35 -4.89 -24.97
C LEU A 37 9.54 -5.82 -25.89
N GLY A 38 9.50 -7.13 -25.61
CA GLY A 38 8.77 -8.12 -26.40
C GLY A 38 9.56 -8.65 -27.61
N HIS A 39 10.85 -8.32 -27.71
CA HIS A 39 11.75 -8.98 -28.65
C HIS A 39 12.23 -10.34 -28.13
N ALA A 40 12.73 -11.18 -29.03
CA ALA A 40 13.33 -12.44 -28.65
C ALA A 40 14.46 -12.22 -27.62
N LEU A 41 14.48 -13.04 -26.58
CA LEU A 41 15.45 -12.94 -25.48
C LEU A 41 16.83 -13.21 -26.08
N GLN A 42 17.68 -12.18 -26.09
CA GLN A 42 19.02 -12.29 -26.62
C GLN A 42 20.03 -12.10 -25.49
N ARG A 43 21.09 -12.89 -25.56
CA ARG A 43 22.26 -12.74 -24.72
C ARG A 43 22.95 -11.43 -25.09
N ASP A 44 23.21 -10.60 -24.09
CA ASP A 44 23.98 -9.37 -24.24
C ASP A 44 25.38 -9.72 -24.80
N PRO A 45 25.78 -9.13 -25.94
CA PRO A 45 27.04 -9.44 -26.60
C PRO A 45 28.27 -8.94 -25.83
N VAL A 46 28.10 -7.97 -24.92
CA VAL A 46 29.17 -7.38 -24.10
C VAL A 46 29.32 -8.16 -22.79
N THR A 47 28.21 -8.39 -22.07
CA THR A 47 28.27 -9.02 -20.74
C THR A 47 28.15 -10.54 -20.80
N GLY A 48 27.67 -11.09 -21.92
CA GLY A 48 27.39 -12.51 -22.06
C GLY A 48 26.28 -13.00 -21.12
N GLN A 49 25.43 -12.10 -20.62
CA GLN A 49 24.28 -12.45 -19.77
C GLN A 49 22.97 -12.24 -20.52
N TYR A 50 21.93 -12.97 -20.13
CA TYR A 50 20.58 -12.61 -20.51
C TYR A 50 20.07 -11.45 -19.62
N PRO A 51 19.10 -10.66 -20.09
CA PRO A 51 18.48 -9.62 -19.28
C PRO A 51 17.83 -10.19 -18.03
N SER A 52 17.87 -9.41 -16.95
CA SER A 52 17.15 -9.72 -15.72
C SER A 52 15.64 -9.61 -15.92
N VAL A 53 14.90 -10.39 -15.12
CA VAL A 53 13.44 -10.33 -15.06
C VAL A 53 13.02 -9.55 -13.82
N TYR A 54 12.09 -8.63 -14.01
CA TYR A 54 11.50 -7.80 -12.98
C TYR A 54 10.13 -8.34 -12.61
N VAL A 55 9.92 -8.59 -11.32
CA VAL A 55 8.62 -8.93 -10.75
C VAL A 55 8.19 -7.76 -9.88
N THR A 56 7.14 -7.07 -10.28
CA THR A 56 6.57 -5.96 -9.50
C THR A 56 5.19 -6.32 -8.98
N ALA A 57 4.87 -5.78 -7.80
CA ALA A 57 3.54 -5.85 -7.23
C ALA A 57 3.11 -4.45 -6.76
N GLU A 58 1.86 -4.08 -7.03
CA GLU A 58 1.22 -2.86 -6.55
C GLU A 58 -0.04 -3.26 -5.77
N VAL A 59 -0.14 -2.83 -4.51
CA VAL A 59 -1.35 -2.94 -3.69
C VAL A 59 -2.02 -1.57 -3.68
N THR A 60 -3.29 -1.52 -4.03
CA THR A 60 -4.08 -0.29 -4.10
C THR A 60 -5.33 -0.41 -3.25
N GLU A 61 -5.58 0.60 -2.41
CA GLU A 61 -6.86 0.81 -1.71
C GLU A 61 -7.41 2.18 -2.12
N ARG A 62 -8.71 2.22 -2.47
CA ARG A 62 -9.41 3.48 -2.78
C ARG A 62 -10.21 3.94 -1.58
N GLY A 63 -9.95 5.16 -1.12
CA GLY A 63 -10.70 5.84 -0.08
C GLY A 63 -11.82 6.72 -0.65
N THR A 64 -12.38 7.57 0.21
CA THR A 64 -13.35 8.60 -0.19
C THR A 64 -12.67 9.75 -0.96
N GLY A 65 -13.45 10.50 -1.75
CA GLY A 65 -12.97 11.74 -2.38
C GLY A 65 -11.78 11.56 -3.34
N ASP A 66 -11.79 10.49 -4.14
CA ASP A 66 -10.72 10.10 -5.07
C ASP A 66 -9.36 9.80 -4.43
N ALA A 67 -9.30 9.68 -3.09
CA ALA A 67 -8.08 9.29 -2.40
C ALA A 67 -7.68 7.86 -2.77
N VAL A 68 -6.40 7.66 -3.09
CA VAL A 68 -5.84 6.34 -3.39
C VAL A 68 -4.56 6.15 -2.59
N LEU A 69 -4.53 5.10 -1.77
CA LEU A 69 -3.31 4.66 -1.12
C LEU A 69 -2.71 3.50 -1.92
N ARG A 70 -1.40 3.56 -2.15
CA ARG A 70 -0.67 2.52 -2.90
C ARG A 70 0.57 2.09 -2.17
N GLY A 71 0.82 0.79 -2.14
CA GLY A 71 2.09 0.18 -1.76
C GLY A 71 2.71 -0.57 -2.93
N SER A 72 4.04 -0.61 -2.97
CA SER A 72 4.80 -1.15 -4.10
C SER A 72 5.91 -2.09 -3.65
N GLY A 73 6.13 -3.14 -4.42
CA GLY A 73 7.18 -4.12 -4.20
C GLY A 73 7.83 -4.51 -5.52
N MET A 74 9.14 -4.73 -5.51
CA MET A 74 9.90 -5.14 -6.68
C MET A 74 10.93 -6.20 -6.30
N VAL A 75 11.03 -7.24 -7.11
CA VAL A 75 12.06 -8.27 -7.05
C VAL A 75 12.71 -8.36 -8.42
N ILE A 76 14.04 -8.38 -8.44
CA ILE A 76 14.82 -8.61 -9.65
C ILE A 76 15.34 -10.04 -9.60
N VAL A 77 15.15 -10.79 -10.69
CA VAL A 77 15.66 -12.14 -10.87
C VAL A 77 16.71 -12.08 -11.97
N ASP A 78 17.97 -12.23 -11.57
CA ASP A 78 19.10 -12.11 -12.50
C ASP A 78 19.36 -13.41 -13.25
N ALA A 79 19.79 -13.28 -14.50
CA ALA A 79 20.36 -14.37 -15.25
C ALA A 79 21.69 -14.81 -14.63
N LEU A 80 21.93 -16.12 -14.58
CA LEU A 80 23.14 -16.68 -13.98
C LEU A 80 23.93 -17.48 -15.02
N ASN A 81 25.25 -17.28 -15.04
CA ASN A 81 26.18 -18.05 -15.86
C ASN A 81 25.86 -18.06 -17.37
N GLY A 82 25.27 -16.98 -17.88
CA GLY A 82 24.90 -16.86 -19.30
C GLY A 82 23.71 -17.73 -19.70
N ALA A 83 22.99 -18.32 -18.75
CA ALA A 83 21.71 -18.99 -18.98
C ALA A 83 20.55 -18.00 -18.81
N PRO A 84 19.43 -18.18 -19.54
CA PRO A 84 18.22 -17.40 -19.31
C PRO A 84 17.72 -17.53 -17.87
N VAL A 85 16.95 -16.54 -17.42
CA VAL A 85 16.28 -16.60 -16.12
C VAL A 85 15.32 -17.81 -16.07
N VAL A 86 15.41 -18.58 -14.99
CA VAL A 86 14.51 -19.69 -14.69
C VAL A 86 13.33 -19.17 -13.86
N PRO A 87 12.10 -19.69 -14.03
CA PRO A 87 10.99 -19.36 -13.16
C PRO A 87 11.34 -19.44 -11.68
N ASP A 88 11.13 -18.34 -10.96
CA ASP A 88 11.11 -18.35 -9.50
C ASP A 88 9.69 -18.06 -9.02
N PRO A 89 8.89 -19.09 -8.68
CA PRO A 89 7.55 -18.90 -8.13
C PRO A 89 7.53 -18.07 -6.84
N ALA A 90 8.63 -18.09 -6.06
CA ALA A 90 8.75 -17.31 -4.85
C ALA A 90 9.04 -15.82 -5.12
N ALA A 91 9.52 -15.43 -6.30
CA ALA A 91 9.75 -14.03 -6.64
C ALA A 91 8.45 -13.22 -6.63
N SER A 92 7.35 -13.80 -7.15
CA SER A 92 6.01 -13.19 -7.08
C SER A 92 5.52 -13.02 -5.65
N GLN A 93 5.70 -14.04 -4.81
CA GLN A 93 5.33 -13.97 -3.40
C GLN A 93 6.14 -12.90 -2.66
N ARG A 94 7.46 -12.82 -2.90
CA ARG A 94 8.32 -11.80 -2.30
C ARG A 94 7.93 -10.39 -2.73
N ALA A 95 7.61 -10.17 -4.01
CA ALA A 95 7.16 -8.87 -4.50
C ALA A 95 5.83 -8.44 -3.83
N VAL A 96 4.87 -9.36 -3.71
CA VAL A 96 3.58 -9.09 -3.03
C VAL A 96 3.79 -8.80 -1.55
N THR A 97 4.62 -9.59 -0.85
CA THR A 97 4.96 -9.34 0.56
C THR A 97 5.60 -7.96 0.75
N ALA A 98 6.53 -7.57 -0.13
CA ALA A 98 7.14 -6.25 -0.09
C ALA A 98 6.12 -5.13 -0.35
N ALA A 99 5.21 -5.31 -1.31
CA ALA A 99 4.16 -4.34 -1.62
C ALA A 99 3.18 -4.15 -0.45
N LEU A 100 2.82 -5.23 0.25
CA LEU A 100 1.98 -5.17 1.46
C LEU A 100 2.70 -4.46 2.62
N ALA A 101 3.98 -4.72 2.82
CA ALA A 101 4.77 -4.04 3.85
C ALA A 101 4.88 -2.54 3.58
N ASP A 102 5.15 -2.13 2.33
CA ASP A 102 5.18 -0.72 1.91
C ASP A 102 3.80 -0.07 2.06
N PHE A 103 2.73 -0.78 1.70
CA PHE A 103 1.36 -0.31 1.87
C PHE A 103 1.05 0.03 3.33
N GLU A 104 1.34 -0.86 4.27
CA GLU A 104 1.11 -0.63 5.71
C GLU A 104 1.96 0.52 6.27
N ALA A 105 3.22 0.63 5.84
CA ALA A 105 4.08 1.75 6.22
C ALA A 105 3.49 3.09 5.77
N ARG A 106 2.98 3.17 4.53
CA ARG A 106 2.34 4.38 3.99
C ARG A 106 1.01 4.69 4.66
N ARG A 107 0.22 3.66 4.99
CA ARG A 107 -1.03 3.81 5.74
C ARG A 107 -0.76 4.48 7.09
N SER A 108 0.24 3.99 7.83
CA SER A 108 0.66 4.56 9.11
C SER A 108 1.17 6.00 8.99
N ALA A 109 2.01 6.27 7.98
CA ALA A 109 2.51 7.62 7.72
C ALA A 109 1.39 8.60 7.37
N CYS A 110 0.40 8.18 6.57
CA CYS A 110 -0.76 8.99 6.23
C CYS A 110 -1.60 9.34 7.46
N ALA A 111 -1.90 8.36 8.33
CA ALA A 111 -2.60 8.61 9.57
C ALA A 111 -1.86 9.62 10.48
N THR A 112 -0.54 9.53 10.52
CA THR A 112 0.32 10.47 11.29
C THR A 112 0.23 11.90 10.74
N LEU A 113 0.28 12.05 9.41
CA LEU A 113 0.11 13.36 8.77
C LEU A 113 -1.27 13.96 9.01
N CYS A 114 -2.33 13.15 8.93
CA CYS A 114 -3.68 13.60 9.23
C CYS A 114 -3.84 14.06 10.68
N ALA A 115 -3.26 13.34 11.65
CA ALA A 115 -3.27 13.73 13.05
C ALA A 115 -2.52 15.04 13.30
N ALA A 116 -1.40 15.27 12.60
CA ALA A 116 -0.63 16.51 12.72
C ALA A 116 -1.36 17.76 12.19
N TRP A 117 -2.36 17.58 11.32
CA TRP A 117 -3.18 18.67 10.78
C TRP A 117 -4.55 18.81 11.45
N ALA A 118 -4.87 17.97 12.44
CA ALA A 118 -6.11 18.11 13.18
C ALA A 118 -6.09 19.41 14.01
N PRO A 119 -7.13 20.27 13.92
CA PRO A 119 -7.21 21.45 14.76
C PRO A 119 -7.26 21.06 16.24
N PRO A 120 -6.72 21.88 17.15
CA PRO A 120 -6.80 21.61 18.59
C PRO A 120 -8.27 21.48 19.01
N ALA A 121 -8.52 20.58 19.98
CA ALA A 121 -9.84 20.44 20.56
C ALA A 121 -10.30 21.78 21.15
N PRO A 122 -11.59 22.15 21.00
CA PRO A 122 -12.12 23.36 21.62
C PRO A 122 -11.92 23.30 23.14
N GLU A 123 -11.56 24.43 23.72
CA GLU A 123 -11.45 24.59 25.17
C GLU A 123 -12.83 24.33 25.82
N PRO A 124 -12.90 23.64 26.97
CA PRO A 124 -14.17 23.40 27.64
C PRO A 124 -14.86 24.73 27.97
N GLU A 125 -16.16 24.82 27.72
CA GLU A 125 -16.96 25.98 28.14
C GLU A 125 -16.85 26.16 29.66
N PRO A 126 -16.70 27.41 30.15
CA PRO A 126 -16.69 27.67 31.58
C PRO A 126 -18.00 27.20 32.21
N GLU A 127 -17.91 26.57 33.38
CA GLU A 127 -19.10 26.14 34.14
C GLU A 127 -20.03 27.34 34.36
N PRO A 128 -21.36 27.15 34.23
CA PRO A 128 -22.32 28.22 34.48
C PRO A 128 -22.14 28.73 35.91
N THR A 129 -22.03 30.06 36.04
CA THR A 129 -21.94 30.70 37.35
C THR A 129 -23.22 30.39 38.13
N PRO A 130 -23.15 29.91 39.39
CA PRO A 130 -24.33 29.59 40.18
C PRO A 130 -25.23 30.83 40.32
N GLU A 131 -26.54 30.64 40.14
CA GLU A 131 -27.52 31.71 40.31
C GLU A 131 -27.45 32.30 41.74
N PRO A 132 -27.63 33.62 41.90
CA PRO A 132 -27.71 34.25 43.21
C PRO A 132 -28.82 33.59 44.05
N ALA A 133 -28.51 33.29 45.32
CA ALA A 133 -29.50 32.78 46.26
C ALA A 133 -30.67 33.78 46.42
N PRO A 134 -31.92 33.30 46.52
CA PRO A 134 -33.08 34.16 46.70
C PRO A 134 -32.94 35.01 47.96
N GLU A 135 -33.33 36.29 47.88
CA GLU A 135 -33.34 37.21 49.02
C GLU A 135 -34.19 36.65 50.17
N PRO A 136 -33.76 36.82 51.44
CA PRO A 136 -34.55 36.42 52.59
C PRO A 136 -35.92 37.11 52.58
N ALA A 137 -36.98 36.33 52.76
CA ALA A 137 -38.33 36.87 52.89
C ALA A 137 -38.42 37.83 54.10
N PRO A 138 -39.18 38.94 53.99
CA PRO A 138 -39.35 39.87 55.09
C PRO A 138 -40.01 39.18 56.29
N ASP A 139 -39.45 39.46 57.48
CA ASP A 139 -39.88 38.92 58.77
C ASP A 139 -41.37 39.29 59.02
N PRO A 140 -42.24 38.36 59.42
CA PRO A 140 -43.64 38.67 59.66
C PRO A 140 -43.77 39.69 60.79
N ALA A 141 -44.53 40.76 60.52
CA ALA A 141 -44.80 41.81 61.48
C ALA A 141 -45.47 41.23 62.74
N PRO A 142 -45.11 41.73 63.95
CA PRO A 142 -45.69 41.25 65.20
C PRO A 142 -47.19 41.54 65.22
N VAL A 143 -47.98 40.51 65.54
CA VAL A 143 -49.44 40.60 65.68
C VAL A 143 -49.76 41.25 67.04
N PRO A 144 -50.65 42.27 67.08
CA PRO A 144 -51.05 42.97 68.31
C PRO A 144 -51.92 42.14 69.27
#